data_AF-A0A846KXJ3-F1
#
_entry.id   AF-A0A846KXJ3-F1
#
_cell.length_a   1.000
_cell.length_b   1.000
_cell.length_c   1.000
_cell.angle_alpha   90.00
_cell.angle_beta   90.00
_cell.angle_gamma   90.00
#
_symmetry.space_group_name_H-M   'P 1'
#
loop_
_entity.id
_entity.type
_entity.pdbx_description
1 polymer ?
#
loop_
_entity_poly.entity_id
_entity_poly.type
_entity_poly.pdbx_seq_one_letter_code
_entity_poly.pdbx_strand_id
1 'polypeptide(L)'
;MKKKFLAILFISFIIFTSFTVEKSFFFGSTIEGYPVTNRKLKTLHKEIGIKPDLIVFFLMWPSKEKIKESFNLTYSLETINKSNAISCITWEPMYLQNSKEV
;
A
#
# COMPACT_ATOMS: atom_id res chain seq x y z
N MET A 1 -46.10 -19.81 -18.63
CA MET A 1 -45.63 -18.41 -18.46
C MET A 1 -45.10 -18.08 -17.07
N LYS A 2 -45.81 -18.40 -15.97
CA LYS A 2 -45.43 -17.99 -14.60
C LYS A 2 -44.04 -18.44 -14.11
N LYS A 3 -43.60 -19.67 -14.44
CA LYS A 3 -42.29 -20.20 -14.00
C LYS A 3 -41.08 -19.52 -14.67
N LYS A 4 -41.20 -19.15 -15.96
CA LYS A 4 -40.13 -18.45 -16.70
C LYS A 4 -39.95 -17.02 -16.18
N PHE A 5 -41.06 -16.36 -15.83
CA PHE A 5 -41.05 -15.02 -15.24
C PHE A 5 -40.38 -15.01 -13.85
N LEU A 6 -40.65 -16.02 -13.02
CA LEU A 6 -40.03 -16.16 -11.70
C LEU A 6 -38.51 -16.43 -11.79
N ALA A 7 -38.07 -17.24 -12.76
CA ALA A 7 -36.65 -17.49 -13.01
C ALA A 7 -35.91 -16.22 -13.45
N ILE A 8 -36.52 -15.41 -14.32
CA ILE A 8 -35.96 -14.13 -14.77
C ILE A 8 -35.84 -13.15 -13.60
N LEU A 9 -36.85 -13.08 -12.72
CA LEU A 9 -36.82 -12.25 -11.51
C LEU A 9 -35.70 -12.68 -10.56
N PHE A 10 -35.54 -13.99 -10.36
CA PHE A 10 -34.49 -14.55 -9.50
C PHE A 10 -33.08 -14.29 -10.05
N ILE A 11 -32.89 -14.44 -11.36
CA ILE A 11 -31.63 -14.10 -12.04
C ILE A 11 -31.35 -12.59 -11.95
N SER A 12 -32.38 -11.75 -12.13
CA SER A 12 -32.22 -10.29 -12.00
C SER A 12 -31.85 -9.88 -10.57
N PHE A 13 -32.38 -10.59 -9.55
CA PHE A 13 -32.07 -10.34 -8.15
C PHE A 13 -30.61 -10.69 -7.82
N ILE A 14 -30.10 -11.82 -8.33
CA ILE A 14 -28.69 -12.23 -8.16
C ILE A 14 -27.72 -11.23 -8.84
N ILE A 15 -28.09 -10.73 -10.02
CA ILE A 15 -27.28 -9.73 -10.74
C ILE A 15 -27.30 -8.39 -9.97
N PHE A 16 -28.45 -8.00 -9.41
CA PHE A 16 -28.59 -6.74 -8.66
C PHE A 16 -27.81 -6.75 -7.34
N THR A 17 -27.74 -7.89 -6.64
CA THR A 17 -26.95 -8.02 -5.40
C THR A 17 -25.44 -8.00 -5.63
N SER A 18 -24.98 -8.21 -6.87
CA SER A 18 -23.55 -8.26 -7.20
C SER A 18 -22.96 -6.90 -7.57
N PHE A 19 -23.78 -5.85 -7.64
CA PHE A 19 -23.39 -4.49 -8.04
C PHE A 19 -23.48 -3.49 -6.88
N THR A 20 -22.94 -3.85 -5.71
CA THR A 20 -22.45 -2.84 -4.79
C THR A 20 -20.96 -2.68 -5.03
N VAL A 21 -20.57 -1.66 -5.79
CA VAL A 21 -19.19 -1.16 -5.75
C VAL A 21 -19.00 -0.60 -4.35
N GLU A 22 -18.56 -1.45 -3.43
CA GLU A 22 -18.20 -1.04 -2.09
C GLU A 22 -16.99 -0.12 -2.24
N LYS A 23 -17.23 1.19 -2.15
CA LYS A 23 -16.18 2.19 -2.20
C LYS A 23 -15.43 2.10 -0.87
N SER A 24 -14.52 1.12 -0.77
CA SER A 24 -13.68 0.94 0.40
C SER A 24 -12.75 2.14 0.51
N PHE A 25 -12.88 2.89 1.60
CA PHE A 25 -11.93 3.94 1.94
C PHE A 25 -10.68 3.27 2.53
N PHE A 26 -9.54 3.48 1.89
CA PHE A 26 -8.26 3.01 2.43
C PHE A 26 -7.72 4.02 3.44
N PHE A 27 -7.35 3.55 4.63
CA PHE A 27 -6.58 4.36 5.57
C PHE A 27 -5.08 4.19 5.30
N GLY A 28 -4.41 5.31 5.00
CA GLY A 28 -2.98 5.32 4.72
C GLY A 28 -2.17 6.01 5.81
N SER A 29 -0.93 5.54 6.03
CA SER A 29 0.04 6.22 6.88
C SER A 29 1.42 6.23 6.24
N THR A 30 2.16 7.31 6.46
CA THR A 30 3.59 7.37 6.19
C THR A 30 4.37 6.62 7.26
N ILE A 31 5.51 6.06 6.89
CA ILE A 31 6.48 5.49 7.82
C ILE A 31 7.85 6.11 7.59
N GLU A 32 8.48 6.53 8.69
CA GLU A 32 9.77 7.21 8.61
C GLU A 32 10.95 6.23 8.48
N GLY A 33 11.89 6.66 7.64
CA GLY A 33 13.16 5.99 7.39
C GLY A 33 13.06 4.74 6.53
N TYR A 34 14.19 4.42 5.89
CA TYR A 34 14.36 3.29 4.99
C TYR A 34 15.51 2.38 5.49
N PRO A 35 15.39 1.04 5.39
CA PRO A 35 14.26 0.28 4.88
C PRO A 35 13.06 0.24 5.84
N VAL A 36 11.90 -0.18 5.32
CA VAL A 36 10.70 -0.48 6.11
C VAL A 36 10.84 -1.88 6.72
N THR A 37 10.66 -2.00 8.04
CA THR A 37 10.83 -3.26 8.78
C THR A 37 9.55 -3.65 9.52
N ASN A 38 9.42 -4.95 9.83
CA ASN A 38 8.29 -5.44 10.64
C ASN A 38 8.19 -4.76 12.01
N ARG A 39 9.34 -4.38 12.60
CA ARG A 39 9.35 -3.64 13.87
C ARG A 39 8.70 -2.28 13.70
N LYS A 40 9.05 -1.53 12.64
CA LYS A 40 8.47 -0.21 12.38
C LYS A 40 6.95 -0.30 12.14
N LEU A 41 6.48 -1.30 11.37
CA LEU A 41 5.04 -1.51 11.15
C LEU A 41 4.29 -1.85 12.44
N LYS A 42 4.87 -2.67 13.32
CA LYS A 42 4.28 -2.99 14.63
C LYS A 42 4.23 -1.77 15.54
N THR A 43 5.29 -0.96 15.55
CA THR A 43 5.32 0.31 16.29
C THR A 43 4.24 1.26 15.78
N LEU A 44 4.15 1.45 14.46
CA LEU A 44 3.15 2.29 13.81
C LEU A 44 1.72 1.87 14.19
N HIS A 45 1.40 0.57 14.10
CA HIS A 45 0.08 0.06 14.49
C HIS A 45 -0.17 0.32 15.99
N LYS A 46 0.82 0.08 16.86
CA LYS A 46 0.68 0.34 18.29
C LYS A 46 0.39 1.82 18.59
N GLU A 47 1.01 2.73 17.85
CA GLU A 47 0.87 4.18 18.04
C GLU A 47 -0.45 4.73 17.51
N ILE A 48 -0.86 4.29 16.31
CA ILE A 48 -2.09 4.79 15.66
C ILE A 48 -3.34 4.04 16.15
N GLY A 49 -3.18 2.82 16.67
CA GLY A 49 -4.28 1.99 17.17
C GLY A 49 -5.12 1.31 16.08
N ILE A 50 -4.84 1.60 14.81
CA ILE A 50 -5.42 0.94 13.64
C ILE A 50 -4.31 0.51 12.67
N LYS A 51 -4.54 -0.57 11.95
CA LYS A 51 -3.60 -1.06 10.92
C LYS A 51 -3.86 -0.30 9.61
N PRO A 52 -2.87 0.41 9.03
CA PRO A 52 -3.05 1.03 7.72
C PRO A 52 -3.23 0.01 6.59
N ASP A 53 -4.07 0.35 5.62
CA ASP A 53 -4.23 -0.38 4.37
C ASP A 53 -3.21 0.06 3.32
N LEU A 54 -2.65 1.26 3.46
CA LEU A 54 -1.63 1.85 2.60
C LEU A 54 -0.46 2.32 3.45
N ILE A 55 0.76 1.88 3.12
CA ILE A 55 1.99 2.34 3.76
C ILE A 55 2.80 3.14 2.75
N VAL A 56 2.95 4.44 3.04
CA VAL A 56 3.78 5.34 2.26
C VAL A 56 5.18 5.40 2.86
N PHE A 57 6.22 5.22 2.06
CA PHE A 57 7.60 5.42 2.49
C PHE A 57 8.40 6.17 1.44
N PHE A 58 9.51 6.77 1.89
CA PHE A 58 10.34 7.65 1.09
C PHE A 58 11.64 6.95 0.71
N LEU A 59 12.04 7.12 -0.54
CA LEU A 59 13.31 6.64 -1.06
C LEU A 59 13.95 7.79 -1.83
N MET A 60 15.17 8.17 -1.48
CA MET A 60 15.96 9.15 -2.21
C MET A 60 16.58 8.53 -3.47
N TRP A 61 16.91 9.36 -4.46
CA TRP A 61 17.68 8.94 -5.62
C TRP A 61 19.07 8.45 -5.19
N PRO A 62 19.71 7.57 -5.97
CA PRO A 62 21.09 7.20 -5.70
C PRO A 62 21.99 8.38 -6.08
N SER A 63 22.95 8.72 -5.21
CA SER A 63 24.05 9.60 -5.59
C SER A 63 24.82 9.03 -6.78
N LYS A 64 25.57 9.86 -7.51
CA LYS A 64 26.40 9.40 -8.64
C LYS A 64 27.35 8.25 -8.26
N GLU A 65 27.88 8.31 -7.04
CA GLU A 65 28.78 7.29 -6.47
C GLU A 65 28.07 5.96 -6.20
N LYS A 66 26.76 6.02 -5.92
CA LYS A 66 25.92 4.89 -5.49
C LYS A 66 24.94 4.40 -6.55
N ILE A 67 24.99 4.90 -7.78
CA ILE A 67 24.11 4.46 -8.89
C ILE A 67 24.13 2.93 -9.11
N LYS A 68 25.26 2.28 -8.79
CA LYS A 68 25.43 0.83 -8.92
C LYS A 68 25.02 0.03 -7.68
N GLU A 69 24.75 0.70 -6.55
CA GLU A 69 24.30 0.03 -5.33
C GLU A 69 22.81 -0.30 -5.47
N SER A 70 22.43 -1.56 -5.20
CA SER A 70 21.03 -1.94 -5.19
C SER A 70 20.37 -1.44 -3.91
N PHE A 71 19.26 -0.70 -4.06
CA PHE A 71 18.37 -0.43 -2.94
C PHE A 71 17.79 -1.75 -2.44
N ASN A 72 17.74 -1.96 -1.12
CA ASN A 72 17.02 -3.11 -0.54
C ASN A 72 15.48 -2.92 -0.58
N LEU A 73 14.97 -2.59 -1.76
CA LEU A 73 13.58 -2.21 -1.98
C LEU A 73 12.68 -3.43 -1.83
N THR A 74 13.13 -4.57 -2.33
CA THR A 74 12.44 -5.86 -2.20
C THR A 74 12.11 -6.18 -0.74
N TYR A 75 13.05 -5.98 0.19
CA TYR A 75 12.79 -6.22 1.60
C TYR A 75 11.65 -5.34 2.15
N SER A 76 11.65 -4.05 1.81
CA SER A 76 10.61 -3.11 2.26
C SER A 76 9.24 -3.49 1.67
N LEU A 77 9.19 -3.77 0.36
CA LEU A 77 7.98 -4.18 -0.36
C LEU A 77 7.40 -5.49 0.19
N GLU A 78 8.24 -6.51 0.39
CA GLU A 78 7.81 -7.78 0.98
C GLU A 78 7.31 -7.61 2.41
N THR A 79 7.99 -6.80 3.21
CA THR A 79 7.60 -6.53 4.60
C THR A 79 6.21 -5.89 4.66
N ILE A 80 5.95 -4.89 3.82
CA ILE A 80 4.64 -4.23 3.74
C ILE A 80 3.58 -5.18 3.20
N ASN A 81 3.86 -5.91 2.12
CA ASN A 81 2.91 -6.86 1.54
C ASN A 81 2.53 -7.97 2.54
N LYS A 82 3.50 -8.49 3.31
CA LYS A 82 3.26 -9.49 4.39
C LYS A 82 2.39 -8.94 5.53
N SER A 83 2.25 -7.61 5.65
CA SER A 83 1.34 -6.97 6.60
C SER A 83 -0.08 -6.76 6.05
N ASN A 84 -0.36 -7.22 4.83
CA ASN A 84 -1.60 -7.00 4.09
C ASN A 84 -1.91 -5.50 3.94
N ALA A 85 -0.90 -4.72 3.57
CA ALA A 85 -1.02 -3.32 3.22
C ALA A 85 -0.43 -3.10 1.80
N ILE A 86 -0.93 -2.09 1.11
CA ILE A 86 -0.44 -1.64 -0.19
C ILE A 86 0.82 -0.82 0.03
N SER A 87 1.88 -1.12 -0.71
CA SER A 87 3.10 -0.33 -0.70
C SER A 87 2.96 0.91 -1.59
N CYS A 88 3.28 2.08 -1.06
CA CYS A 88 3.36 3.33 -1.82
C CYS A 88 4.75 3.97 -1.61
N ILE A 89 5.46 4.26 -2.70
CA ILE A 89 6.80 4.82 -2.66
C ILE A 89 6.73 6.27 -3.13
N THR A 90 7.25 7.18 -2.32
CA THR A 90 7.67 8.50 -2.79
C THR A 90 9.14 8.41 -3.17
N TRP A 91 9.44 8.44 -4.47
CA TRP A 91 10.83 8.41 -4.96
C TRP A 91 11.32 9.84 -5.15
N GLU A 92 12.09 10.31 -4.18
CA GLU A 92 12.47 11.70 -4.06
C GLU A 92 13.66 12.01 -4.98
N PRO A 93 13.54 13.03 -5.87
CA PRO A 93 14.56 13.37 -6.86
C PRO A 93 15.73 14.14 -6.26
N MET A 94 16.25 13.63 -5.15
CA MET A 94 17.36 14.19 -4.39
C MET A 94 18.13 13.08 -3.69
N TYR A 95 19.37 13.36 -3.31
CA TYR A 95 20.16 12.52 -2.40
C TYR A 95 20.89 13.38 -1.37
N LEU A 96 21.36 12.76 -0.28
CA LEU A 96 22.15 13.46 0.72
C LEU A 96 23.63 13.48 0.35
N GLN A 97 24.20 14.68 0.25
CA GLN A 97 25.63 14.93 0.19
C GLN A 97 26.04 15.85 1.34
N ASN A 98 26.89 15.36 2.25
CA ASN A 98 27.32 16.13 3.44
C ASN A 98 26.15 16.71 4.25
N SER A 99 25.10 15.90 4.44
CA SER A 99 23.84 16.27 5.14
C SER A 99 23.04 17.39 4.46
N LYS A 100 23.27 17.64 3.17
CA LYS A 100 22.47 18.54 2.33
C LYS A 100 21.80 17.76 1.22
N GLU A 101 20.57 18.13 0.89
CA GLU A 101 19.84 17.63 -0.27
C GLU A 101 20.45 18.23 -1.55
N VAL A 102 20.69 17.37 -2.54
CA VAL A 102 21.26 17.68 -3.86
C VAL A 102 20.45 16.98 -4.95
#